data_AF-A0A2V7Z8B0-F1
#
_entry.id   AF-A0A2V7Z8B0-F1
#
_cell.length_a   1.000
_cell.length_b   1.000
_cell.length_c   1.000
_cell.angle_alpha   90.00
_cell.angle_beta   90.00
_cell.angle_gamma   90.00
#
_symmetry.space_group_name_H-M   'P 1'
#
loop_
_entity.id
_entity.type
_entity.pdbx_description
1 polymer ?
#
loop_
_entity_poly.entity_id
_entity_poly.type
_entity_poly.pdbx_seq_one_letter_code
_entity_poly.pdbx_strand_id
1 'polypeptide(L)'
;MTGLLTGLGLAGAAGFNAWAVLLLAQGLYRLLPQEFPGSAAALLGSQTVFSFALVLFLTEFVITKIPMLDRFWELAQTLLRPVVGAVLAISSVPSTSFPGRVAVGLAGAAATLAAHVTKSTTRLESTAATSGWTHLALSLSEDIVAVVLATLVFFVPWVTALFLAGLLVVLATHLPRVKRALAVLFFRLQHPRRRIKTAGV
;
A
#
# COMPACT_ATOMS: atom_id res chain seq x y z
N MET A 1 -12.18 13.74 -15.27
CA MET A 1 -12.14 12.26 -15.18
C MET A 1 -10.72 11.71 -14.95
N THR A 2 -9.68 12.32 -15.52
CA THR A 2 -8.27 11.92 -15.33
C THR A 2 -7.82 11.94 -13.86
N GLY A 3 -8.16 12.97 -13.08
CA GLY A 3 -7.71 13.09 -11.68
C GLY A 3 -8.11 11.93 -10.74
N LEU A 4 -9.26 11.29 -10.97
CA LEU A 4 -9.67 10.09 -10.22
C LEU A 4 -8.80 8.88 -10.56
N LEU A 5 -8.51 8.66 -11.85
CA LEU A 5 -7.64 7.58 -12.29
C LEU A 5 -6.20 7.81 -11.83
N THR A 6 -5.69 9.04 -11.95
CA THR A 6 -4.37 9.39 -11.43
C THR A 6 -4.30 9.19 -9.92
N GLY A 7 -5.28 9.73 -9.17
CA GLY A 7 -5.31 9.63 -7.72
C GLY A 7 -5.41 8.20 -7.19
N LEU A 8 -6.31 7.39 -7.73
CA LEU A 8 -6.46 5.99 -7.33
C LEU A 8 -5.30 5.12 -7.82
N GLY A 9 -4.70 5.45 -8.96
CA GLY A 9 -3.50 4.78 -9.47
C GLY A 9 -2.29 5.02 -8.58
N LEU A 10 -2.03 6.29 -8.22
CA LEU A 10 -0.97 6.66 -7.27
C LEU A 10 -1.20 6.01 -5.90
N ALA A 11 -2.44 6.02 -5.41
CA ALA A 11 -2.77 5.36 -4.15
C ALA A 11 -2.53 3.84 -4.21
N GLY A 12 -2.95 3.16 -5.28
CA GLY A 12 -2.69 1.74 -5.44
C GLY A 12 -1.20 1.41 -5.59
N ALA A 13 -0.41 2.25 -6.29
CA ALA A 13 1.04 2.12 -6.35
C ALA A 13 1.70 2.28 -4.97
N ALA A 14 1.19 3.16 -4.12
CA ALA A 14 1.65 3.34 -2.74
C ALA A 14 1.47 2.07 -1.88
N GLY A 15 0.64 1.11 -2.31
CA GLY A 15 0.54 -0.20 -1.66
C GLY A 15 1.83 -1.03 -1.74
N PHE A 16 2.67 -0.77 -2.74
CA PHE A 16 3.99 -1.41 -2.88
C PHE A 16 5.05 -0.68 -2.03
N ASN A 17 5.21 0.64 -2.23
CA ASN A 17 6.10 1.52 -1.45
C ASN A 17 5.47 2.91 -1.32
N ALA A 18 4.87 3.23 -0.16
CA ALA A 18 4.12 4.48 -0.01
C ALA A 18 5.02 5.71 0.01
N TRP A 19 6.21 5.60 0.62
CA TRP A 19 7.12 6.72 0.75
C TRP A 19 7.80 7.06 -0.59
N ALA A 20 8.17 6.05 -1.37
CA ALA A 20 8.68 6.24 -2.73
C ALA A 20 7.66 6.95 -3.63
N VAL A 21 6.40 6.48 -3.60
CA VAL A 21 5.32 7.07 -4.42
C VAL A 21 4.98 8.49 -3.93
N LEU A 22 4.98 8.72 -2.62
CA LEU A 22 4.77 10.06 -2.07
C LEU A 22 5.90 11.02 -2.46
N LEU A 23 7.17 10.61 -2.41
CA LEU A 23 8.30 11.42 -2.87
C LEU A 23 8.21 11.72 -4.36
N LEU A 24 7.83 10.73 -5.17
CA LEU A 24 7.60 10.92 -6.61
C LEU A 24 6.47 11.91 -6.86
N ALA A 25 5.33 11.77 -6.16
CA ALA A 25 4.21 12.70 -6.27
C ALA A 25 4.59 14.13 -5.84
N GLN A 26 5.43 14.28 -4.80
CA GLN A 26 5.97 15.59 -4.40
C GLN A 26 6.88 16.20 -5.48
N GLY A 27 7.73 15.39 -6.12
CA GLY A 27 8.53 15.82 -7.27
C GLY A 27 7.66 16.26 -8.45
N LEU A 28 6.65 15.46 -8.80
CA LEU A 28 5.70 15.79 -9.85
C LEU A 28 4.90 17.05 -9.51
N TYR A 29 4.47 17.24 -8.27
CA TYR A 29 3.78 18.46 -7.83
C TYR A 29 4.64 19.72 -8.02
N ARG A 30 5.95 19.63 -7.78
CA ARG A 30 6.88 20.76 -7.98
C ARG A 30 7.05 21.11 -9.47
N LEU A 31 6.98 20.13 -10.36
CA LEU A 31 7.15 20.32 -11.80
C LEU A 31 5.83 20.66 -12.51
N LEU A 32 4.73 20.08 -12.05
CA LEU A 32 3.41 20.07 -12.69
C LEU A 32 2.30 20.30 -11.64
N PRO A 33 2.31 21.43 -10.90
CA PRO A 33 1.37 21.67 -9.80
C PRO A 33 -0.09 21.65 -10.25
N GLN A 34 -0.38 22.05 -11.50
CA GLN A 34 -1.71 22.04 -12.09
C GLN A 34 -2.35 20.64 -12.19
N GLU A 35 -1.54 19.58 -12.19
CA GLU A 35 -2.02 18.19 -12.26
C GLU A 35 -2.53 17.67 -10.90
N PHE A 36 -2.35 18.46 -9.83
CA PHE A 36 -2.84 18.15 -8.49
C PHE A 36 -3.84 19.23 -8.01
N PRO A 37 -5.06 19.27 -8.59
CA PRO A 37 -6.05 20.32 -8.27
C PRO A 37 -6.78 20.08 -6.95
N GLY A 38 -6.43 19.02 -6.22
CA GLY A 38 -7.14 18.60 -5.03
C GLY A 38 -6.75 19.38 -3.77
N SER A 39 -7.63 19.41 -2.79
CA SER A 39 -7.46 20.25 -1.58
C SER A 39 -6.26 19.85 -0.71
N ALA A 40 -5.75 18.62 -0.86
CA ALA A 40 -4.59 18.14 -0.11
C ALA A 40 -3.26 18.39 -0.84
N ALA A 41 -3.27 18.95 -2.05
CA ALA A 41 -2.07 19.13 -2.88
C ALA A 41 -0.99 19.98 -2.20
N ALA A 42 -1.37 20.92 -1.34
CA ALA A 42 -0.42 21.71 -0.53
C ALA A 42 0.50 20.84 0.35
N LEU A 43 0.06 19.64 0.77
CA LEU A 43 0.91 18.69 1.51
C LEU A 43 2.05 18.16 0.62
N LEU A 44 1.84 18.03 -0.69
CA LEU A 44 2.88 17.60 -1.63
C LEU A 44 3.95 18.69 -1.85
N GLY A 45 3.61 19.96 -1.59
CA GLY A 45 4.56 21.06 -1.61
C GLY A 45 5.35 21.25 -0.32
N SER A 46 4.98 20.56 0.77
CA SER A 46 5.54 20.81 2.09
C SER A 46 6.93 20.21 2.26
N GLN A 47 7.93 21.06 2.55
CA GLN A 47 9.29 20.61 2.81
C GLN A 47 9.38 19.70 4.04
N THR A 48 8.54 19.93 5.06
CA THR A 48 8.48 19.05 6.23
C THR A 48 8.00 17.66 5.86
N VAL A 49 6.92 17.56 5.07
CA VAL A 49 6.40 16.27 4.57
C VAL A 49 7.44 15.56 3.70
N PHE A 50 8.15 16.32 2.86
CA PHE A 50 9.25 15.78 2.04
C PHE A 50 10.33 15.13 2.90
N SER A 51 10.83 15.84 3.91
CA SER A 51 11.87 15.33 4.81
C SER A 51 11.42 14.07 5.56
N PHE A 52 10.19 14.06 6.07
CA PHE A 52 9.63 12.86 6.72
C PHE A 52 9.51 11.68 5.75
N ALA A 53 8.96 11.91 4.56
CA ALA A 53 8.82 10.88 3.54
C ALA A 53 10.19 10.34 3.10
N LEU A 54 11.21 11.19 2.99
CA LEU A 54 12.56 10.79 2.63
C LEU A 54 13.18 9.87 3.69
N VAL A 55 13.10 10.25 4.97
CA VAL A 55 13.61 9.41 6.07
C VAL A 55 12.89 8.07 6.11
N LEU A 56 11.56 8.06 5.97
CA LEU A 56 10.78 6.84 5.98
C LEU A 56 11.06 5.96 4.75
N PHE A 57 11.29 6.55 3.58
CA PHE A 57 11.71 5.82 2.39
C PHE A 57 13.09 5.17 2.57
N LEU A 58 14.09 5.92 3.05
CA LEU A 58 15.42 5.38 3.29
C LEU A 58 15.39 4.27 4.35
N THR A 59 14.59 4.47 5.40
CA THR A 59 14.38 3.47 6.45
C THR A 59 13.73 2.21 5.88
N GLU A 60 12.65 2.35 5.10
CA GLU A 60 11.98 1.24 4.41
C GLU A 60 12.96 0.52 3.48
N PHE A 61 13.72 1.25 2.68
CA PHE A 61 14.69 0.68 1.76
C PHE A 61 15.73 -0.19 2.47
N VAL A 62 16.20 0.21 3.66
CA VAL A 62 17.18 -0.57 4.44
C VAL A 62 16.50 -1.73 5.18
N ILE A 63 15.44 -1.43 5.95
CA ILE A 63 14.80 -2.41 6.84
C ILE A 63 14.19 -3.56 6.04
N THR A 64 13.57 -3.28 4.89
CA THR A 64 12.93 -4.29 4.05
C THR A 64 13.92 -5.26 3.40
N LYS A 65 15.23 -5.00 3.43
CA LYS A 65 16.21 -5.96 2.91
C LYS A 65 16.57 -7.03 3.91
N ILE A 66 16.35 -6.77 5.21
CA ILE A 66 16.72 -7.68 6.29
C ILE A 66 15.52 -8.59 6.63
N PRO A 67 15.63 -9.92 6.47
CA PRO A 67 14.58 -10.85 6.85
C PRO A 67 14.20 -10.68 8.34
N MET A 68 12.93 -10.91 8.69
CA MET A 68 12.30 -10.61 9.99
C MET A 68 12.03 -9.14 10.28
N LEU A 69 13.00 -8.23 10.12
CA LEU A 69 12.76 -6.80 10.36
C LEU A 69 11.70 -6.25 9.39
N ASP A 70 11.77 -6.68 8.14
CA ASP A 70 10.76 -6.43 7.11
C ASP A 70 9.33 -6.73 7.58
N ARG A 71 9.10 -7.83 8.32
CA ARG A 71 7.75 -8.21 8.77
C ARG A 71 7.17 -7.21 9.77
N PHE A 72 8.00 -6.72 10.69
CA PHE A 72 7.57 -5.72 11.66
C PHE A 72 7.31 -4.37 10.98
N TRP A 73 8.15 -4.00 10.01
CA TRP A 73 7.96 -2.80 9.21
C TRP A 73 6.66 -2.86 8.41
N GLU A 74 6.42 -3.93 7.66
CA GLU A 74 5.23 -4.07 6.83
C GLU A 74 3.94 -4.14 7.67
N LEU A 75 4.00 -4.69 8.89
CA LEU A 75 2.88 -4.64 9.83
C LEU A 75 2.54 -3.21 10.24
N ALA A 76 3.54 -2.39 10.59
CA ALA A 76 3.33 -0.97 10.91
C ALA A 76 2.78 -0.20 9.70
N GLN A 77 3.31 -0.51 8.51
CA GLN A 77 2.92 0.13 7.27
C GLN A 77 1.52 -0.25 6.79
N THR A 78 0.94 -1.35 7.27
CA THR A 78 -0.48 -1.67 7.05
C THR A 78 -1.42 -0.55 7.53
N LEU A 79 -1.00 0.24 8.54
CA LEU A 79 -1.76 1.37 9.06
C LEU A 79 -1.38 2.71 8.42
N LEU A 80 -0.10 2.92 8.15
CA LEU A 80 0.42 4.21 7.66
C LEU A 80 0.22 4.40 6.15
N ARG A 81 0.44 3.35 5.34
CA ARG A 81 0.31 3.44 3.88
C ARG A 81 -1.09 3.90 3.43
N PRO A 82 -2.21 3.39 3.99
CA PRO A 82 -3.55 3.86 3.59
C PRO A 82 -3.74 5.37 3.79
N VAL A 83 -3.11 5.97 4.80
CA VAL A 83 -3.13 7.43 5.00
C VAL A 83 -2.45 8.15 3.85
N VAL A 84 -1.28 7.67 3.42
CA VAL A 84 -0.56 8.21 2.26
C VAL A 84 -1.41 8.08 1.00
N GLY A 85 -2.04 6.92 0.79
CA GLY A 85 -2.97 6.68 -0.31
C GLY A 85 -4.15 7.64 -0.35
N ALA A 86 -4.76 7.91 0.80
CA ALA A 86 -5.83 8.89 0.93
C ALA A 86 -5.35 10.29 0.54
N VAL A 87 -4.17 10.71 1.01
CA VAL A 87 -3.58 12.01 0.67
C VAL A 87 -3.32 12.12 -0.83
N LEU A 88 -2.74 11.10 -1.46
CA LEU A 88 -2.49 11.08 -2.91
C LEU A 88 -3.78 11.20 -3.72
N ALA A 89 -4.82 10.46 -3.33
CA ALA A 89 -6.13 10.52 -3.99
C ALA A 89 -6.79 11.89 -3.81
N ILE A 90 -6.84 12.44 -2.59
CA ILE A 90 -7.43 13.76 -2.32
C ILE A 90 -6.64 14.88 -3.01
N SER A 91 -5.33 14.74 -3.18
CA SER A 91 -4.50 15.73 -3.88
C SER A 91 -4.74 15.74 -5.40
N SER A 92 -5.18 14.62 -5.97
CA SER A 92 -5.36 14.46 -7.42
C SER A 92 -6.77 14.77 -7.90
N VAL A 93 -7.76 14.81 -6.98
CA VAL A 93 -9.18 14.97 -7.33
C VAL A 93 -9.70 16.34 -6.89
N PRO A 94 -10.26 17.16 -7.80
CA PRO A 94 -10.87 18.43 -7.46
C PRO A 94 -12.24 18.18 -6.80
N SER A 95 -12.26 17.94 -5.48
CA SER A 95 -13.50 17.83 -4.70
C SER A 95 -13.58 18.94 -3.66
N THR A 96 -14.61 19.79 -3.78
CA THR A 96 -14.82 20.94 -2.89
C THR A 96 -15.66 20.61 -1.65
N SER A 97 -16.51 19.59 -1.72
CA SER A 97 -17.36 19.17 -0.59
C SER A 97 -16.60 18.27 0.38
N PHE A 98 -16.90 18.39 1.68
CA PHE A 98 -16.33 17.51 2.70
C PHE A 98 -16.68 16.03 2.47
N PRO A 99 -17.94 15.65 2.18
CA PRO A 99 -18.27 14.25 1.87
C PRO A 99 -17.52 13.69 0.66
N GLY A 100 -17.34 14.50 -0.39
CA GLY A 100 -16.58 14.10 -1.57
C GLY A 100 -15.11 13.84 -1.27
N ARG A 101 -14.48 14.69 -0.45
CA ARG A 101 -13.09 14.48 0.00
C ARG A 101 -12.94 13.20 0.83
N VAL A 102 -13.89 12.94 1.73
CA VAL A 102 -13.90 11.70 2.52
C VAL A 102 -14.05 10.48 1.62
N ALA A 103 -14.98 10.49 0.67
CA ALA A 103 -15.18 9.38 -0.25
C ALA A 103 -13.92 9.09 -1.09
N VAL A 104 -13.28 10.12 -1.64
CA VAL A 104 -12.03 10.00 -2.41
C VAL A 104 -10.88 9.49 -1.53
N GLY A 105 -10.74 10.02 -0.32
CA GLY A 105 -9.73 9.59 0.63
C GLY A 105 -9.89 8.12 1.03
N LEU A 106 -11.11 7.69 1.31
CA LEU A 106 -11.43 6.29 1.62
C LEU A 106 -11.16 5.37 0.41
N ALA A 107 -11.50 5.80 -0.80
CA ALA A 107 -11.20 5.04 -2.01
C ALA A 107 -9.68 4.88 -2.23
N GLY A 108 -8.90 5.94 -2.02
CA GLY A 108 -7.43 5.90 -2.08
C GLY A 108 -6.83 4.99 -1.00
N ALA A 109 -7.28 5.13 0.24
CA ALA A 109 -6.86 4.27 1.34
C ALA A 109 -7.18 2.79 1.06
N ALA A 110 -8.37 2.50 0.56
CA ALA A 110 -8.79 1.14 0.19
C ALA A 110 -7.95 0.55 -0.95
N ALA A 111 -7.67 1.32 -2.01
CA ALA A 111 -6.81 0.89 -3.11
C ALA A 111 -5.39 0.55 -2.63
N THR A 112 -4.84 1.39 -1.76
CA THR A 112 -3.51 1.19 -1.16
C THR A 112 -3.46 -0.07 -0.32
N LEU A 113 -4.45 -0.24 0.57
CA LEU A 113 -4.54 -1.41 1.44
C LEU A 113 -4.74 -2.69 0.63
N ALA A 114 -5.58 -2.66 -0.41
CA ALA A 114 -5.81 -3.80 -1.29
C ALA A 114 -4.52 -4.24 -2.01
N ALA A 115 -3.74 -3.29 -2.55
CA ALA A 115 -2.45 -3.57 -3.18
C ALA A 115 -1.44 -4.13 -2.18
N HIS A 116 -1.35 -3.52 -0.99
CA HIS A 116 -0.45 -3.98 0.07
C HIS A 116 -0.80 -5.39 0.56
N VAL A 117 -2.08 -5.67 0.84
CA VAL A 117 -2.54 -7.00 1.26
C VAL A 117 -2.26 -8.02 0.17
N THR A 118 -2.49 -7.69 -1.09
CA THR A 118 -2.19 -8.57 -2.22
C THR A 118 -0.71 -8.96 -2.24
N LYS A 119 0.20 -7.98 -2.22
CA LYS A 119 1.66 -8.18 -2.10
C LYS A 119 2.01 -9.08 -0.91
N SER A 120 1.48 -8.77 0.27
CA SER A 120 1.75 -9.51 1.51
C SER A 120 1.25 -10.96 1.43
N THR A 121 0.09 -11.21 0.84
CA THR A 121 -0.43 -12.58 0.64
C THR A 121 0.41 -13.37 -0.37
N THR A 122 0.88 -12.75 -1.45
CA THR A 122 1.77 -13.42 -2.41
C THR A 122 3.13 -13.77 -1.80
N ARG A 123 3.63 -12.96 -0.87
CA ARG A 123 4.87 -13.24 -0.12
C ARG A 123 4.73 -14.41 0.85
N LEU A 124 3.56 -14.57 1.48
CA LEU A 124 3.30 -15.72 2.36
C LEU A 124 3.33 -17.06 1.63
N GLU A 125 2.92 -17.06 0.36
CA GLU A 125 2.88 -18.27 -0.48
C GLU A 125 4.23 -18.56 -1.14
N SER A 126 5.16 -17.59 -1.16
CA SER A 126 6.42 -17.70 -1.89
C SER A 126 7.60 -18.04 -0.97
N THR A 127 8.31 -19.13 -1.28
CA THR A 127 9.62 -19.45 -0.66
C THR A 127 10.70 -18.42 -0.99
N ALA A 128 10.50 -17.60 -2.03
CA ALA A 128 11.38 -16.48 -2.35
C ALA A 128 11.41 -15.42 -1.23
N ALA A 129 10.35 -15.35 -0.41
CA ALA A 129 10.27 -14.42 0.72
C ALA A 129 11.11 -14.87 1.94
N THR A 130 11.64 -16.09 1.96
CA THR A 130 12.42 -16.62 3.10
C THR A 130 13.90 -16.85 2.81
N SER A 131 14.32 -16.85 1.53
CA SER A 131 15.73 -16.98 1.16
C SER A 131 16.39 -15.60 1.00
N GLY A 132 17.60 -15.41 1.54
CA GLY A 132 18.23 -14.08 1.65
C GLY A 132 18.35 -13.32 0.33
N TRP A 133 18.91 -13.96 -0.71
CA TRP A 133 19.09 -13.32 -2.02
C TRP A 133 17.78 -13.07 -2.76
N THR A 134 16.84 -14.02 -2.70
CA THR A 134 15.53 -13.85 -3.36
C THR A 134 14.66 -12.84 -2.63
N HIS A 135 14.79 -12.71 -1.30
CA HIS A 135 14.09 -11.71 -0.51
C HIS A 135 14.57 -10.31 -0.87
N LEU A 136 15.89 -10.12 -1.00
CA LEU A 136 16.48 -8.88 -1.46
C LEU A 136 15.97 -8.51 -2.87
N ALA A 137 16.04 -9.45 -3.81
CA ALA A 137 15.57 -9.24 -5.18
C ALA A 137 14.07 -8.90 -5.23
N LEU A 138 13.25 -9.61 -4.44
CA LEU A 138 11.81 -9.36 -4.36
C LEU A 138 11.50 -7.98 -3.79
N SER A 139 12.15 -7.61 -2.68
CA SER A 139 11.98 -6.28 -2.07
C SER A 139 12.43 -5.15 -3.01
N LEU A 140 13.55 -5.30 -3.71
CA LEU A 140 13.97 -4.33 -4.74
C LEU A 140 12.98 -4.25 -5.91
N SER A 141 12.42 -5.39 -6.32
CA SER A 141 11.42 -5.43 -7.39
C SER A 141 10.17 -4.67 -6.98
N GLU A 142 9.74 -4.75 -5.72
CA GLU A 142 8.60 -4.00 -5.19
C GLU A 142 8.86 -2.49 -5.20
N ASP A 143 10.08 -2.04 -4.86
CA ASP A 143 10.47 -0.62 -4.94
C ASP A 143 10.41 -0.11 -6.39
N ILE A 144 10.95 -0.88 -7.33
CA ILE A 144 10.93 -0.57 -8.77
C ILE A 144 9.49 -0.52 -9.27
N VAL A 145 8.68 -1.53 -8.94
CA VAL A 145 7.26 -1.59 -9.32
C VAL A 145 6.51 -0.37 -8.79
N ALA A 146 6.74 0.04 -7.54
CA ALA A 146 6.09 1.21 -6.97
C ALA A 146 6.36 2.48 -7.78
N VAL A 147 7.64 2.75 -8.09
CA VAL A 147 8.06 3.95 -8.83
C VAL A 147 7.59 3.90 -10.30
N VAL A 148 7.79 2.77 -10.97
CA VAL A 148 7.40 2.59 -12.38
C VAL A 148 5.89 2.68 -12.52
N LEU A 149 5.12 1.98 -11.68
CA LEU A 149 3.67 2.02 -11.72
C LEU A 149 3.15 3.42 -11.43
N ALA A 150 3.67 4.11 -10.40
CA ALA A 150 3.26 5.47 -10.07
C ALA A 150 3.56 6.47 -11.21
N THR A 151 4.69 6.28 -11.90
CA THR A 151 5.03 7.08 -13.10
C THR A 151 4.04 6.80 -14.23
N LEU A 152 3.76 5.52 -14.51
CA LEU A 152 2.85 5.11 -15.59
C LEU A 152 1.42 5.58 -15.35
N VAL A 153 0.87 5.40 -14.14
CA VAL A 153 -0.50 5.83 -13.83
C VAL A 153 -0.65 7.35 -13.84
N PHE A 154 0.44 8.09 -13.58
CA PHE A 154 0.44 9.55 -13.68
C PHE A 154 0.38 10.01 -15.14
N PHE A 155 1.28 9.52 -16.00
CA PHE A 155 1.34 9.95 -17.40
C PHE A 155 0.34 9.25 -18.33
N VAL A 156 -0.09 8.05 -17.97
CA VAL A 156 -1.01 7.21 -18.75
C VAL A 156 -2.14 6.71 -17.83
N PRO A 157 -3.14 7.55 -17.48
CA PRO A 157 -4.15 7.23 -16.47
C PRO A 157 -5.00 5.98 -16.77
N TRP A 158 -5.11 5.56 -18.03
CA TRP A 158 -5.80 4.31 -18.39
C TRP A 158 -5.09 3.06 -17.85
N VAL A 159 -3.78 3.12 -17.58
CA VAL A 159 -3.04 2.07 -16.88
C VAL A 159 -3.63 1.82 -15.50
N THR A 160 -4.16 2.86 -14.83
CA THR A 160 -4.85 2.69 -13.55
C THR A 160 -6.03 1.73 -13.67
N ALA A 161 -6.85 1.85 -14.71
CA ALA A 161 -8.03 0.99 -14.86
C ALA A 161 -7.63 -0.48 -15.00
N LEU A 162 -6.62 -0.77 -15.82
CA LEU A 162 -6.06 -2.11 -15.99
C LEU A 162 -5.45 -2.64 -14.69
N PHE A 163 -4.67 -1.82 -14.00
CA PHE A 163 -4.04 -2.17 -12.74
C PHE A 163 -5.06 -2.46 -11.64
N LEU A 164 -6.05 -1.58 -11.43
CA LEU A 164 -7.09 -1.78 -10.42
C LEU A 164 -7.99 -2.97 -10.75
N ALA A 165 -8.31 -3.20 -12.03
CA ALA A 165 -9.04 -4.39 -12.44
C ALA A 165 -8.23 -5.67 -12.12
N GLY A 166 -6.94 -5.70 -12.45
CA GLY A 166 -6.06 -6.80 -12.09
C GLY A 166 -5.97 -7.02 -10.58
N LEU A 167 -5.85 -5.94 -9.80
CA LEU A 167 -5.83 -5.98 -8.34
C LEU A 167 -7.11 -6.60 -7.77
N LEU A 168 -8.28 -6.22 -8.29
CA LEU A 168 -9.56 -6.80 -7.88
C LEU A 168 -9.66 -8.29 -8.20
N VAL A 169 -9.19 -8.72 -9.38
CA VAL A 169 -9.15 -10.13 -9.77
C VAL A 169 -8.27 -10.92 -8.80
N VAL A 170 -7.06 -10.45 -8.54
CA VAL A 170 -6.14 -11.12 -7.59
C VAL A 170 -6.76 -11.17 -6.20
N LEU A 171 -7.29 -10.05 -5.69
CA LEU A 171 -7.93 -10.04 -4.38
C LEU A 171 -9.11 -11.02 -4.29
N ALA A 172 -9.95 -11.10 -5.33
CA ALA A 172 -11.06 -12.05 -5.40
C ALA A 172 -10.58 -13.51 -5.33
N THR A 173 -9.44 -13.84 -5.97
CA THR A 173 -8.86 -15.19 -5.89
C THR A 173 -8.27 -15.53 -4.51
N HIS A 174 -7.76 -14.57 -3.75
CA HIS A 174 -7.23 -14.81 -2.40
C HIS A 174 -8.30 -14.71 -1.29
N LEU A 175 -9.45 -14.08 -1.55
CA LEU A 175 -10.53 -13.88 -0.57
C LEU A 175 -11.04 -15.18 0.11
N PRO A 176 -11.24 -16.31 -0.58
CA PRO A 176 -11.65 -17.56 0.05
C PRO A 176 -10.62 -18.09 1.06
N ARG A 177 -9.33 -17.84 0.81
CA ARG A 177 -8.22 -18.29 1.68
C ARG A 177 -8.19 -17.49 2.98
N VAL A 178 -8.34 -16.17 2.90
CA VAL A 178 -8.44 -15.30 4.08
C VAL A 178 -9.66 -15.66 4.92
N LYS A 179 -10.83 -15.87 4.30
CA LYS A 179 -12.05 -16.29 5.01
C LYS A 179 -11.85 -17.62 5.75
N ARG A 180 -11.19 -18.60 5.13
CA ARG A 180 -10.88 -19.89 5.78
C ARG A 180 -9.93 -19.74 6.97
N ALA A 181 -8.87 -18.93 6.83
CA ALA A 181 -7.93 -18.68 7.92
C ALA A 181 -8.61 -18.02 9.12
N LEU A 182 -9.45 -17.01 8.88
CA LEU A 182 -10.24 -16.34 9.93
C LEU A 182 -11.25 -17.30 10.59
N ALA A 183 -11.93 -18.15 9.81
CA ALA A 183 -12.87 -19.13 10.35
C ALA A 183 -12.18 -20.15 11.27
N VAL A 184 -10.99 -20.64 10.90
CA VAL A 184 -10.19 -21.55 11.74
C VAL A 184 -9.74 -20.87 13.02
N LEU A 185 -9.31 -19.60 12.95
CA LEU A 185 -8.85 -18.85 14.10
C LEU A 185 -10.01 -18.57 15.07
N PHE A 186 -11.16 -18.16 14.54
CA PHE A 186 -12.38 -17.97 15.32
C PHE A 186 -12.87 -19.27 15.97
N PHE A 187 -12.84 -20.39 15.24
CA PHE A 187 -13.15 -21.71 15.80
C PHE A 187 -12.21 -22.10 16.95
N ARG A 188 -10.91 -21.82 16.82
CA ARG A 188 -9.91 -22.08 17.88
C ARG A 188 -10.07 -21.18 19.10
N LEU A 189 -10.50 -19.93 18.91
CA LEU A 189 -10.83 -19.01 20.01
C LEU A 189 -12.10 -19.43 20.74
N GLN A 190 -13.10 -19.95 20.01
CA GLN A 190 -14.34 -20.48 20.60
C GLN A 190 -14.16 -21.83 21.32
N HIS A 191 -13.22 -22.66 20.86
CA HIS A 191 -12.89 -23.96 21.46
C HIS A 191 -11.45 -23.99 21.97
N PRO A 192 -11.10 -23.20 23.02
CA PRO A 192 -9.78 -23.27 23.60
C PRO A 192 -9.57 -24.68 24.14
N ARG A 193 -8.58 -25.40 23.58
CA ARG A 193 -8.22 -26.75 24.04
C ARG A 193 -8.00 -26.69 25.56
N ARG A 194 -8.91 -27.31 26.33
CA ARG A 194 -8.71 -27.52 27.77
C ARG A 194 -7.40 -28.27 27.90
N ARG A 195 -6.38 -27.59 28.44
CA ARG A 195 -5.09 -28.19 28.80
C ARG A 195 -5.42 -29.27 29.82
N ILE A 196 -5.42 -30.54 29.40
CA ILE A 196 -5.54 -31.67 30.32
C ILE A 196 -4.31 -31.55 31.22
N LYS A 197 -4.52 -31.14 32.47
CA LYS A 197 -3.49 -31.28 33.49
C LYS A 197 -3.28 -32.78 33.63
N THR A 198 -2.21 -33.31 33.05
CA THR A 198 -1.66 -34.60 33.47
C THR A 198 -1.21 -34.40 34.91
N ALA A 199 -2.10 -34.72 35.85
CA ALA A 199 -1.75 -34.92 37.24
C ALA A 199 -0.81 -36.13 37.26
N GLY A 200 0.48 -35.86 37.47
CA GLY A 200 1.47 -36.89 37.72
C GLY A 200 1.12 -37.59 39.03
N VAL A 201 1.10 -38.92 38.92
CA VAL A 201 1.14 -39.90 40.00
C VAL A 201 2.51 -39.85 40.67
#